data_AF-A0A172XXN1-F1
#
_entry.id   AF-A0A172XXN1-F1
#
_cell.length_a   1.000
_cell.length_b   1.000
_cell.length_c   1.000
_cell.angle_alpha   90.00
_cell.angle_beta   90.00
_cell.angle_gamma   90.00
#
_symmetry.space_group_name_H-M   'P 1'
#
loop_
_entity.id
_entity.type
_entity.pdbx_description
1 polymer ?
#
loop_
_entity_poly.entity_id
_entity_poly.type
_entity_poly.pdbx_seq_one_letter_code
_entity_poly.pdbx_strand_id
1 'polypeptide(L)'
;MQQVNNFQELQVFEAPELNRICDSLVNKIKELTGNNIFLVGSVSKVLNGDLPESYKIKDVDFAVFNNDFRKLQNCRHSLLEEAKSVELAPRRIIIYLPYIAVEIWNANDINPDIQLFKNKIPYIKCQSELKM
;
A
#
# COMPACT_ATOMS: atom_id res chain seq x y z
N MET A 1 -4.26 7.12 -19.26
CA MET A 1 -3.26 6.86 -18.21
C MET A 1 -2.80 5.41 -18.38
N GLN A 2 -1.51 5.13 -18.44
CA GLN A 2 -1.01 3.76 -18.63
C GLN A 2 -1.18 2.98 -17.31
N GLN A 3 -1.78 1.78 -17.38
CA GLN A 3 -1.89 0.91 -16.20
C GLN A 3 -0.50 0.42 -15.79
N VAL A 4 -0.20 0.51 -14.49
CA VAL A 4 1.02 -0.02 -13.88
C VAL A 4 0.71 -1.40 -13.30
N ASN A 5 1.50 -2.40 -13.70
CA ASN A 5 1.36 -3.81 -13.33
C ASN A 5 2.63 -4.32 -12.59
N ASN A 6 3.30 -3.43 -11.86
CA ASN A 6 4.61 -3.68 -11.26
C ASN A 6 4.60 -4.83 -10.25
N PHE A 7 3.53 -5.00 -9.47
CA PHE A 7 3.43 -6.09 -8.48
C PHE A 7 3.34 -7.44 -9.19
N GLN A 8 2.50 -7.54 -10.23
CA GLN A 8 2.39 -8.77 -11.02
C GLN A 8 3.70 -9.09 -11.75
N GLU A 9 4.34 -8.09 -12.38
CA GLU A 9 5.60 -8.29 -13.10
C GLU A 9 6.75 -8.74 -12.20
N LEU A 10 6.79 -8.23 -10.96
CA LEU A 10 7.83 -8.56 -10.00
C LEU A 10 7.50 -9.77 -9.13
N GLN A 11 6.28 -10.31 -9.22
CA GLN A 11 5.76 -11.39 -8.38
C GLN A 11 6.05 -11.15 -6.89
N VAL A 12 5.67 -9.96 -6.40
CA VAL A 12 5.97 -9.54 -5.01
C VAL A 12 5.41 -10.51 -3.98
N PHE A 13 4.20 -11.02 -4.24
CA PHE A 13 3.54 -12.01 -3.41
C PHE A 13 3.41 -13.35 -4.14
N GLU A 14 3.47 -14.46 -3.39
CA GLU A 14 3.18 -15.79 -3.95
C GLU A 14 1.75 -15.89 -4.49
N ALA A 15 0.79 -15.20 -3.87
CA ALA A 15 -0.60 -15.15 -4.31
C ALA A 15 -0.73 -14.19 -5.51
N PRO A 16 -1.02 -14.68 -6.74
CA PRO A 16 -1.09 -13.82 -7.93
C PRO A 16 -2.18 -12.76 -7.82
N GLU A 17 -3.29 -13.11 -7.18
CA GLU A 17 -4.42 -12.23 -6.96
C GLU A 17 -4.06 -11.04 -6.06
N LEU A 18 -3.21 -11.22 -5.05
CA LEU A 18 -2.78 -10.11 -4.20
C LEU A 18 -1.92 -9.11 -4.99
N ASN A 19 -1.06 -9.60 -5.90
CA ASN A 19 -0.32 -8.72 -6.80
C ASN A 19 -1.26 -7.90 -7.70
N ARG A 20 -2.28 -8.54 -8.29
CA ARG A 20 -3.29 -7.87 -9.11
C ARG A 20 -4.03 -6.79 -8.32
N ILE A 21 -4.43 -7.09 -7.09
CA ILE A 21 -5.12 -6.14 -6.21
C ILE A 21 -4.23 -4.94 -5.88
N CYS A 22 -2.95 -5.17 -5.56
CA CYS A 22 -2.01 -4.08 -5.29
C CYS A 22 -1.82 -3.18 -6.53
N ASP A 23 -1.69 -3.77 -7.72
CA ASP A 23 -1.62 -3.01 -8.98
C ASP A 23 -2.91 -2.19 -9.22
N SER A 24 -4.09 -2.79 -9.04
CA SER A 24 -5.38 -2.10 -9.14
C SER A 24 -5.48 -0.92 -8.17
N LEU A 25 -5.11 -1.13 -6.91
CA LEU A 25 -5.16 -0.09 -5.88
C LEU A 25 -4.21 1.06 -6.20
N VAL A 26 -2.97 0.77 -6.58
CA VAL A 26 -1.97 1.79 -6.94
C VAL A 26 -2.47 2.63 -8.11
N ASN A 27 -2.99 1.99 -9.16
CA ASN A 27 -3.56 2.70 -10.31
C ASN A 27 -4.77 3.55 -9.91
N LYS A 28 -5.66 3.01 -9.07
CA LYS A 28 -6.87 3.71 -8.62
C LYS A 28 -6.53 4.95 -7.81
N ILE A 29 -5.58 4.83 -6.89
CA ILE A 29 -5.13 5.95 -6.07
C ILE A 29 -4.42 6.99 -6.93
N LYS A 30 -3.60 6.58 -7.90
CA LYS A 30 -2.99 7.49 -8.87
C LYS A 30 -4.03 8.25 -9.69
N GLU A 31 -5.10 7.58 -10.13
CA GLU A 31 -6.23 8.19 -10.83
C GLU A 31 -6.93 9.26 -9.98
N LEU A 32 -7.21 8.95 -8.70
CA LEU A 32 -7.96 9.83 -7.80
C LEU A 32 -7.14 11.02 -7.28
N THR A 33 -5.83 10.82 -7.11
CA THR A 33 -4.97 11.79 -6.38
C THR A 33 -3.98 12.50 -7.28
N GLY A 34 -3.57 11.89 -8.40
CA GLY A 34 -2.43 12.30 -9.22
C GLY A 34 -1.07 11.88 -8.65
N ASN A 35 -1.04 11.31 -7.43
CA ASN A 35 0.19 11.03 -6.68
C ASN A 35 0.44 9.53 -6.54
N ASN A 36 1.68 9.18 -6.17
CA ASN A 36 2.05 7.80 -5.89
C ASN A 36 1.63 7.43 -4.47
N ILE A 37 1.47 6.13 -4.24
CA ILE A 37 1.30 5.52 -2.93
C ILE A 37 2.52 4.65 -2.62
N PHE A 38 2.88 4.51 -1.35
CA PHE A 38 4.14 3.89 -0.93
C PHE A 38 3.87 2.68 -0.04
N LEU A 39 4.52 1.54 -0.31
CA LEU A 39 4.48 0.40 0.61
C LEU A 39 5.14 0.77 1.94
N VAL A 40 4.53 0.34 3.04
CA VAL A 40 5.08 0.48 4.40
C VAL A 40 4.91 -0.83 5.17
N GLY A 41 5.13 -0.80 6.49
CA GLY A 41 4.84 -1.93 7.36
C GLY A 41 5.71 -3.16 7.10
N SER A 42 5.12 -4.34 7.25
CA SER A 42 5.85 -5.61 7.17
C SER A 42 6.37 -5.91 5.76
N VAL A 43 5.58 -5.59 4.73
CA VAL A 43 5.98 -5.77 3.32
C VAL A 43 7.23 -4.94 3.01
N SER A 44 7.27 -3.65 3.40
CA SER A 44 8.44 -2.81 3.09
C SER A 44 9.72 -3.31 3.78
N LYS A 45 9.61 -3.88 4.99
CA LYS A 45 10.73 -4.51 5.70
C LYS A 45 11.24 -5.78 5.01
N VAL A 46 10.34 -6.61 4.45
CA VAL A 46 10.74 -7.75 3.62
C VAL A 46 11.49 -7.27 2.38
N LEU A 47 10.96 -6.25 1.68
CA LEU A 47 11.60 -5.70 0.47
C LEU A 47 12.97 -5.05 0.74
N ASN A 48 13.18 -4.49 1.93
CA ASN A 48 14.45 -3.91 2.36
C ASN A 48 15.43 -4.95 2.94
N GLY A 49 15.00 -6.21 3.15
CA GLY A 49 15.81 -7.27 3.75
C GLY A 49 15.90 -7.23 5.28
N ASP A 50 15.07 -6.43 5.95
CA ASP A 50 15.00 -6.36 7.42
C ASP A 50 14.18 -7.51 8.02
N LEU A 51 13.29 -8.11 7.20
CA LEU A 51 12.56 -9.34 7.53
C LEU A 51 12.92 -10.43 6.51
N PRO A 52 12.96 -11.71 6.93
CA PRO A 52 13.25 -12.81 6.02
C PRO A 52 12.16 -12.93 4.95
N GLU A 53 12.52 -13.40 3.76
CA GLU A 53 11.57 -13.65 2.66
C GLU A 53 10.48 -14.68 3.06
N SER A 54 10.78 -15.57 4.01
CA SER A 54 9.82 -16.52 4.58
C SER A 54 8.82 -15.90 5.56
N TYR A 55 8.89 -14.58 5.81
CA TYR A 55 7.96 -13.90 6.71
C TYR A 55 6.55 -13.91 6.11
N LYS A 56 5.60 -14.46 6.88
CA LYS A 56 4.19 -14.50 6.46
C LYS A 56 3.53 -13.14 6.61
N ILE A 57 3.25 -12.49 5.49
CA ILE A 57 2.48 -11.24 5.41
C ILE A 57 1.05 -11.47 5.93
N LYS A 58 0.59 -10.57 6.81
CA LYS A 58 -0.75 -10.62 7.44
C LYS A 58 -1.70 -9.56 6.90
N ASP A 59 -1.12 -8.47 6.43
CA ASP A 59 -1.72 -7.25 5.93
C ASP A 59 -0.75 -6.59 4.93
N VAL A 60 -1.29 -5.76 4.05
CA VAL A 60 -0.47 -4.92 3.16
C VAL A 60 -0.71 -3.47 3.54
N ASP A 61 0.32 -2.84 4.09
CA ASP A 61 0.26 -1.43 4.46
C ASP A 61 0.79 -0.55 3.34
N PHE A 62 0.06 0.52 3.10
CA PHE A 62 0.45 1.62 2.24
C PHE A 62 0.38 2.94 2.98
N ALA A 63 1.13 3.94 2.50
CA ALA A 63 1.10 5.31 2.99
C ALA A 63 0.85 6.30 1.86
N VAL A 64 0.03 7.31 2.15
CA VAL A 64 -0.18 8.48 1.30
C VAL A 64 0.14 9.77 2.06
N PHE A 65 0.38 10.84 1.33
CA PHE A 65 0.76 12.14 1.87
C PHE A 65 -0.22 13.24 1.49
N ASN A 66 -0.07 14.39 2.13
CA ASN A 66 -0.85 15.61 1.95
C ASN A 66 -2.37 15.37 2.03
N ASN A 67 -3.12 16.06 1.17
CA ASN A 67 -4.58 15.97 1.11
C ASN A 67 -5.10 14.70 0.41
N ASP A 68 -4.22 13.78 0.00
CA ASP A 68 -4.63 12.57 -0.72
C ASP A 68 -5.48 11.67 0.17
N PHE A 69 -5.10 11.51 1.44
CA PHE A 69 -5.87 10.71 2.40
C PHE A 69 -7.33 11.16 2.49
N ARG A 70 -7.59 12.47 2.54
CA ARG A 70 -8.94 13.03 2.58
C ARG A 70 -9.75 12.71 1.30
N LYS A 71 -9.12 12.75 0.12
CA LYS A 71 -9.77 12.35 -1.13
C LYS A 71 -10.15 10.87 -1.09
N LEU A 72 -9.22 10.02 -0.62
CA LEU A 72 -9.45 8.58 -0.51
C LEU A 72 -10.55 8.24 0.50
N GLN A 73 -10.66 8.95 1.63
CA GLN A 73 -11.75 8.75 2.60
C GLN A 73 -13.14 8.95 1.96
N ASN A 74 -13.27 9.95 1.09
CA ASN A 74 -14.52 10.24 0.38
C ASN A 74 -14.86 9.17 -0.66
N CYS A 75 -13.85 8.56 -1.28
CA CYS A 75 -13.99 7.53 -2.32
C CYS A 75 -13.71 6.11 -1.83
N ARG A 76 -13.69 5.88 -0.51
CA ARG A 76 -13.15 4.65 0.09
C ARG A 76 -13.78 3.35 -0.42
N HIS A 77 -15.09 3.39 -0.71
CA HIS A 77 -15.85 2.24 -1.20
C HIS A 77 -15.62 1.93 -2.68
N SER A 78 -14.90 2.78 -3.42
CA SER A 78 -14.52 2.56 -4.82
C SER A 78 -13.02 2.34 -5.01
N LEU A 79 -12.27 2.15 -3.93
CA LEU A 79 -10.82 1.89 -3.99
C LEU A 79 -10.52 0.48 -4.50
N LEU A 80 -11.32 -0.50 -4.10
CA LEU A 80 -11.22 -1.90 -4.53
C LEU A 80 -12.63 -2.48 -4.62
N GLU A 81 -12.98 -3.08 -5.76
CA GLU A 81 -14.30 -3.69 -5.98
C GLU A 81 -14.45 -4.99 -5.17
N GLU A 82 -13.33 -5.65 -4.89
CA GLU A 82 -13.24 -6.91 -4.15
C GLU A 82 -13.33 -6.75 -2.62
N ALA A 83 -13.49 -5.51 -2.14
CA ALA A 83 -13.60 -5.20 -0.71
C ALA A 83 -14.87 -5.83 -0.10
N LYS A 84 -14.71 -6.62 0.98
CA LYS A 84 -15.85 -7.10 1.79
C LYS A 84 -16.42 -5.98 2.66
N SER A 85 -15.54 -5.17 3.22
CA SER A 85 -15.90 -4.01 4.03
C SER A 85 -14.75 -3.01 4.04
N VAL A 86 -15.10 -1.76 4.36
CA VAL A 86 -14.14 -0.67 4.50
C VAL A 86 -14.39 0.05 5.81
N GLU A 87 -13.37 0.11 6.66
CA GLU A 87 -13.39 0.77 7.96
C GLU A 87 -12.53 2.05 7.92
N LEU A 88 -12.99 3.08 8.62
CA LEU A 88 -12.23 4.31 8.83
C LEU A 88 -11.73 4.36 10.27
N ALA A 89 -10.42 4.48 10.43
CA ALA A 89 -9.79 4.83 11.68
C ALA A 89 -9.15 6.23 11.57
N PRO A 90 -8.80 6.92 12.68
CA PRO A 90 -8.37 8.31 12.65
C PRO A 90 -7.23 8.64 11.68
N ARG A 91 -6.30 7.69 11.44
CA ARG A 91 -5.14 7.88 10.55
C ARG A 91 -5.02 6.82 9.44
N ARG A 92 -6.02 5.96 9.27
CA ARG A 92 -5.97 4.92 8.24
C ARG A 92 -7.34 4.53 7.68
N ILE A 93 -7.36 4.10 6.43
CA ILE A 93 -8.47 3.40 5.80
C ILE A 93 -8.09 1.92 5.79
N ILE A 94 -8.96 1.05 6.32
CA ILE A 94 -8.74 -0.40 6.35
C ILE A 94 -9.73 -1.03 5.37
N ILE A 95 -9.20 -1.70 4.36
CA ILE A 95 -9.98 -2.43 3.35
C ILE A 95 -9.84 -3.92 3.64
N TYR A 96 -10.92 -4.55 4.07
CA TYR A 96 -10.93 -5.98 4.35
C TYR A 96 -11.25 -6.75 3.07
N LEU A 97 -10.31 -7.57 2.61
CA LEU A 97 -10.49 -8.52 1.52
C LEU A 97 -10.82 -9.91 2.09
N PRO A 98 -11.23 -10.88 1.26
CA PRO A 98 -11.60 -12.20 1.76
C PRO A 98 -10.51 -12.95 2.53
N TYR A 99 -9.23 -12.64 2.28
CA TYR A 99 -8.07 -13.39 2.77
C TYR A 99 -6.97 -12.53 3.41
N ILE A 100 -7.06 -11.20 3.33
CA ILE A 100 -6.06 -10.27 3.89
C ILE A 100 -6.70 -8.89 4.10
N ALA A 101 -6.07 -8.04 4.91
CA ALA A 101 -6.41 -6.61 4.99
C ALA A 101 -5.40 -5.77 4.18
N VAL A 102 -5.88 -4.69 3.59
CA VAL A 102 -5.04 -3.64 3.02
C VAL A 102 -5.29 -2.36 3.79
N GLU A 103 -4.24 -1.76 4.32
CA GLU A 103 -4.32 -0.51 5.07
C GLU A 103 -3.71 0.64 4.28
N ILE A 104 -4.35 1.80 4.31
CA ILE A 104 -3.83 3.03 3.72
C ILE A 104 -3.68 4.05 4.84
N TRP A 105 -2.45 4.40 5.18
CA TRP A 105 -2.07 5.29 6.26
C TRP A 105 -1.92 6.74 5.79
N ASN A 106 -2.34 7.67 6.65
CA ASN A 106 -2.05 9.09 6.52
C ASN A 106 -0.67 9.41 7.10
N ALA A 107 0.31 9.63 6.24
CA ALA A 107 1.72 9.80 6.61
C ALA A 107 2.18 11.27 6.58
N ASN A 108 1.29 12.25 6.81
CA ASN A 108 1.63 13.67 6.71
C ASN A 108 2.69 14.18 7.70
N ASP A 109 2.91 13.44 8.78
CA ASP A 109 3.77 13.87 9.89
C ASP A 109 5.19 13.28 9.83
N ILE A 110 5.56 12.63 8.72
CA ILE A 110 6.86 11.94 8.58
C ILE A 110 7.66 12.52 7.41
N ASN A 111 8.99 12.55 7.55
CA ASN A 111 9.91 12.76 6.45
C ASN A 111 10.40 11.38 5.96
N PRO A 112 9.79 10.80 4.91
CA PRO A 112 10.02 9.42 4.55
C PRO A 112 11.36 9.22 3.82
N ASP A 113 12.08 8.16 4.19
CA ASP A 113 13.14 7.61 3.34
C ASP A 113 12.51 6.74 2.25
N ILE A 114 12.28 7.35 1.09
CA ILE A 114 11.62 6.71 -0.06
C ILE A 114 12.66 5.93 -0.87
N GLN A 115 12.38 4.66 -1.07
CA GLN A 115 13.19 3.74 -1.87
C GLN A 115 12.34 3.12 -2.99
N LEU A 116 13.01 2.51 -3.97
CA LEU A 116 12.36 1.78 -5.06
C LEU A 116 12.78 0.32 -5.04
N PHE A 117 11.83 -0.58 -4.82
CA PHE A 117 12.07 -2.01 -4.99
C PHE A 117 12.18 -2.34 -6.49
N LYS A 118 13.34 -2.89 -6.88
CA LYS A 118 13.69 -3.23 -8.27
C LYS A 118 13.39 -2.08 -9.26
N ASN A 119 13.63 -0.83 -8.84
CA ASN A 119 13.37 0.40 -9.62
C ASN A 119 11.90 0.63 -10.06
N LYS A 120 10.93 -0.06 -9.45
CA LYS A 120 9.52 -0.03 -9.90
C LYS A 120 8.52 0.29 -8.81
N ILE A 121 8.66 -0.31 -7.63
CA ILE A 121 7.65 -0.19 -6.56
C ILE A 121 8.18 0.74 -5.46
N PRO A 122 7.56 1.90 -5.23
CA PRO A 122 7.97 2.80 -4.17
C PRO A 122 7.57 2.26 -2.80
N TYR A 123 8.51 2.31 -1.85
CA TYR A 123 8.27 1.94 -0.46
C TYR A 123 8.99 2.91 0.48
N ILE A 124 8.51 3.04 1.71
CA ILE A 124 9.18 3.80 2.77
C ILE A 124 10.00 2.82 3.59
N LYS A 125 11.30 3.05 3.64
CA LYS A 125 12.19 2.32 4.52
C LYS A 125 11.86 2.69 5.95
N CYS A 126 11.43 1.70 6.72
CA CYS A 126 11.05 1.88 8.11
C CYS A 126 12.34 2.06 8.93
N GLN A 127 12.79 3.30 9.15
CA GLN A 127 13.77 3.56 10.21
C GLN A 127 13.13 3.15 11.53
N SER A 128 13.88 2.51 12.41
CA SER A 128 13.45 1.68 13.54
C SER A 128 12.54 2.31 14.61
N GLU A 129 11.91 3.46 14.37
CA GLU A 129 11.02 4.17 15.30
C GLU A 129 9.83 4.90 14.63
N LEU A 130 9.28 4.36 13.54
CA LEU A 130 7.92 4.74 13.15
C LEU A 130 6.93 4.16 14.17
N LYS A 131 6.67 4.90 15.25
CA LYS A 131 5.47 4.71 16.07
C LYS A 131 4.26 5.11 15.21
N MET A 132 3.81 4.19 14.35
CA MET A 132 2.52 4.26 13.67
C MET A 132 1.39 3.98 14.65
#